data_AF-A0A0K2V5E6-F1
#
_entry.id   AF-A0A0K2V5E6-F1
#
_cell.length_a   1.000
_cell.length_b   1.000
_cell.length_c   1.000
_cell.angle_alpha   90.00
_cell.angle_beta   90.00
_cell.angle_gamma   90.00
#
_symmetry.space_group_name_H-M   'P 1'
#
loop_
_entity.id
_entity.type
_entity.pdbx_description
1 polymer ?
#
loop_
_entity_poly.entity_id
_entity_poly.type
_entity_poly.pdbx_seq_one_letter_code
_entity_poly.pdbx_strand_id
1 'polypeptide(L)'
;MNFYSQFLCAGHLQTSIIHPHNNYLKVHLLFDSVHNFKNTYNCFQWQEYIKIPLNSLDAKTFLRPNFVHIKEIYHKESTYKIRQAHKLTLQSLHPTVMEKTNVQLADSIFHESNMGSLKFYS
;
A
#
# COMPACT_ATOMS: atom_id res chain seq x y z
N MET A 1 -8.83 9.26 -11.12
CA MET A 1 -9.23 8.08 -11.93
C MET A 1 -10.28 8.41 -13.00
N ASN A 2 -11.16 9.40 -12.80
CA ASN A 2 -12.21 9.76 -13.76
C ASN A 2 -11.72 10.04 -15.18
N PHE A 3 -10.56 10.67 -15.36
CA PHE A 3 -10.00 10.90 -16.69
C PHE A 3 -9.82 9.58 -17.48
N TYR A 4 -9.13 8.61 -16.90
CA TYR A 4 -8.86 7.32 -17.55
C TYR A 4 -10.14 6.53 -17.79
N SER A 5 -11.02 6.41 -16.79
CA SER A 5 -12.24 5.64 -16.95
C SER A 5 -13.21 6.30 -17.94
N GLN A 6 -13.42 7.61 -17.86
CA GLN A 6 -14.44 8.31 -18.67
C GLN A 6 -13.97 8.60 -20.09
N PHE A 7 -12.73 9.09 -20.27
CA PHE A 7 -12.26 9.55 -21.57
C PHE A 7 -11.51 8.49 -22.36
N LEU A 8 -10.79 7.59 -21.69
CA LEU A 8 -9.99 6.56 -22.37
C LEU A 8 -10.69 5.21 -22.44
N CYS A 9 -11.47 4.85 -21.42
CA CYS A 9 -12.06 3.51 -21.31
C CYS A 9 -13.60 3.48 -21.40
N ALA A 10 -14.22 4.49 -22.02
CA ALA A 10 -15.66 4.54 -22.29
C ALA A 10 -16.56 4.31 -21.07
N GLY A 11 -16.17 4.86 -19.93
CA GLY A 11 -16.92 4.82 -18.66
C GLY A 11 -16.54 3.68 -17.72
N HIS A 12 -15.79 2.67 -18.17
CA HIS A 12 -15.35 1.56 -17.31
C HIS A 12 -13.84 1.39 -17.40
N LEU A 13 -13.10 1.35 -16.29
CA LEU A 13 -11.65 1.19 -16.33
C LEU A 13 -11.25 -0.11 -17.04
N GLN A 14 -10.39 0.00 -18.06
CA GLN A 14 -9.86 -1.13 -18.82
C GLN A 14 -8.35 -1.20 -18.65
N THR A 15 -7.78 -2.40 -18.79
CA THR A 15 -6.32 -2.62 -18.74
C THR A 15 -5.61 -2.28 -20.05
N SER A 16 -6.37 -2.09 -21.13
CA SER A 16 -5.86 -1.71 -22.44
C SER A 16 -6.93 -1.03 -23.28
N ILE A 17 -6.51 -0.22 -24.25
CA ILE A 17 -7.36 0.37 -25.29
C ILE A 17 -6.85 -0.05 -26.68
N ILE A 18 -7.72 0.01 -27.68
CA ILE A 18 -7.33 -0.25 -29.08
C ILE A 18 -6.45 0.91 -29.56
N HIS A 19 -5.38 0.61 -30.30
CA HIS A 19 -4.52 1.63 -30.86
C HIS A 19 -5.28 2.49 -31.88
N PRO A 20 -5.23 3.83 -31.80
CA PRO A 20 -6.10 4.73 -32.57
C PRO A 20 -5.93 4.63 -34.10
N HIS A 21 -4.77 4.14 -34.57
CA HIS A 21 -4.49 3.98 -36.00
C HIS A 21 -4.41 2.52 -36.47
N ASN A 22 -4.43 1.54 -35.57
CA ASN A 22 -4.28 0.13 -35.94
C ASN A 22 -5.11 -0.75 -35.01
N ASN A 23 -6.22 -1.26 -35.54
CA ASN A 23 -7.19 -2.05 -34.76
C ASN A 23 -6.65 -3.42 -34.30
N TYR A 24 -5.51 -3.87 -34.81
CA TYR A 24 -4.87 -5.11 -34.39
C TYR A 24 -3.91 -4.93 -33.21
N LEU A 25 -3.57 -3.69 -32.85
CA LEU A 25 -2.66 -3.38 -31.76
C LEU A 25 -3.41 -2.87 -30.53
N LYS A 26 -2.87 -3.19 -29.35
CA LYS A 26 -3.40 -2.74 -28.05
C LYS A 26 -2.39 -1.86 -27.36
N VAL A 27 -2.88 -0.78 -26.75
CA VAL A 27 -2.11 0.08 -25.85
C VAL A 27 -2.49 -0.30 -24.43
N HIS A 28 -1.53 -0.83 -23.68
CA HIS A 28 -1.74 -1.22 -22.28
C HIS A 28 -1.64 0.00 -21.37
N LEU A 29 -2.62 0.14 -20.48
CA LEU A 29 -2.66 1.22 -19.51
C LEU A 29 -1.99 0.74 -18.21
N LEU A 30 -0.92 1.41 -17.81
CA LEU A 30 -0.22 1.14 -16.57
C LEU A 30 -0.33 2.35 -15.65
N PHE A 31 -0.47 2.09 -14.35
CA PHE A 31 -0.35 3.10 -13.33
C PHE A 31 1.01 2.98 -12.68
N ASP A 32 1.58 4.12 -12.28
CA ASP A 32 2.83 4.14 -11.53
C ASP A 32 2.64 3.40 -10.19
N SER A 33 3.34 2.26 -10.07
CA SER A 33 3.29 1.38 -8.91
C SER A 33 3.85 2.04 -7.65
N VAL A 34 4.86 2.92 -7.78
CA VAL A 34 5.47 3.67 -6.68
C VAL A 34 4.46 4.66 -6.12
N HIS A 35 3.71 5.35 -6.98
CA HIS A 35 2.64 6.24 -6.53
C HIS A 35 1.51 5.47 -5.85
N ASN A 36 1.08 4.33 -6.42
CA ASN A 36 0.06 3.48 -5.79
C ASN A 36 0.52 2.98 -4.41
N PHE A 37 1.78 2.59 -4.27
CA PHE A 37 2.34 2.11 -3.00
C PHE A 37 2.37 3.21 -1.93
N LYS A 38 2.82 4.43 -2.29
CA LYS A 38 2.77 5.60 -1.40
C LYS A 38 1.34 5.95 -0.99
N ASN A 39 0.39 5.88 -1.91
CA ASN A 39 -1.01 6.15 -1.62
C ASN A 39 -1.58 5.11 -0.64
N THR A 40 -1.24 3.83 -0.80
CA THR A 40 -1.63 2.79 0.16
C THR A 40 -1.08 3.07 1.56
N TYR A 41 0.20 3.45 1.66
CA TYR A 41 0.80 3.88 2.93
C TYR A 41 0.06 5.07 3.55
N ASN A 42 -0.15 6.15 2.80
CA ASN A 42 -0.82 7.35 3.27
C ASN A 42 -2.26 7.07 3.74
N CYS A 43 -2.99 6.25 2.99
CA CYS A 43 -4.32 5.80 3.36
C CYS A 43 -4.31 4.95 4.63
N PHE A 44 -3.37 4.01 4.76
CA PHE A 44 -3.27 3.16 5.95
C PHE A 44 -2.98 3.98 7.21
N GLN A 45 -2.07 4.94 7.09
CA GLN A 45 -1.71 5.83 8.18
C GLN A 45 -2.89 6.72 8.60
N TRP A 46 -3.64 7.26 7.63
CA TRP A 46 -4.77 8.15 7.90
C TRP A 46 -6.01 7.42 8.43
N GLN A 47 -6.37 6.29 7.83
CA GLN A 47 -7.56 5.52 8.20
C GLN A 47 -7.31 4.58 9.38
N GLU A 48 -6.05 4.37 9.76
CA GLU A 48 -5.55 3.41 10.76
C GLU A 48 -5.91 1.94 10.49
N TYR A 49 -6.66 1.64 9.42
CA TYR A 49 -6.89 0.30 8.94
C TYR A 49 -7.07 0.27 7.43
N ILE A 50 -6.75 -0.85 6.80
CA ILE A 50 -7.11 -1.12 5.39
C ILE A 50 -8.11 -2.26 5.35
N LYS A 51 -9.10 -2.20 4.47
CA LYS A 51 -9.96 -3.35 4.14
C LYS A 51 -9.40 -4.05 2.92
N ILE A 52 -8.89 -5.26 3.09
CA ILE A 52 -8.38 -6.08 1.99
C ILE A 52 -9.41 -7.14 1.68
N PRO A 53 -9.99 -7.17 0.47
CA PRO A 53 -10.89 -8.24 0.08
C PRO A 53 -10.11 -9.56 -0.02
N LEU A 54 -10.57 -10.59 0.71
CA LEU A 54 -10.11 -11.95 0.51
C LEU A 54 -11.02 -12.56 -0.56
N ASN A 55 -10.53 -12.62 -1.79
CA ASN A 55 -11.22 -13.36 -2.84
C ASN A 55 -10.93 -14.86 -2.67
N SER A 56 -11.39 -15.45 -1.57
CA SER A 56 -11.53 -16.91 -1.45
C SER A 56 -12.91 -17.31 -1.94
N LEU A 57 -12.96 -18.32 -2.83
CA LEU A 57 -14.20 -18.93 -3.33
C LEU A 57 -15.20 -19.10 -2.17
N ASP A 58 -16.33 -18.39 -2.25
CA ASP A 58 -17.53 -18.52 -1.41
C ASP A 58 -17.70 -17.66 -0.14
N ALA A 59 -16.75 -16.79 0.23
CA ALA A 59 -16.98 -15.86 1.34
C ALA A 59 -16.51 -14.43 1.05
N LYS A 60 -17.41 -13.44 1.22
CA LYS A 60 -17.04 -12.01 1.27
C LYS A 60 -16.38 -11.69 2.61
N THR A 61 -15.22 -12.30 2.86
CA THR A 61 -14.41 -11.98 4.03
C THR A 61 -13.46 -10.84 3.69
N PHE A 62 -13.18 -10.00 4.68
CA PHE A 62 -12.24 -8.90 4.56
C PHE A 62 -11.19 -9.04 5.65
N LEU A 63 -9.92 -8.91 5.29
CA LEU A 63 -8.90 -8.64 6.29
C LEU A 63 -8.97 -7.16 6.64
N ARG A 64 -8.75 -6.87 7.93
CA ARG A 64 -8.68 -5.50 8.43
C ARG A 64 -7.38 -5.29 9.22
N PRO A 65 -6.20 -5.28 8.55
CA PRO A 65 -4.96 -4.92 9.23
C PRO A 65 -5.08 -3.55 9.87
N ASN A 66 -4.61 -3.44 11.11
CA ASN A 66 -4.65 -2.21 11.90
C ASN A 66 -3.25 -1.62 12.02
N PHE A 67 -3.12 -0.33 11.77
CA PHE A 67 -1.87 0.42 11.85
C PHE A 67 -1.32 0.49 13.29
N VAL A 68 -2.21 0.38 14.29
CA VAL A 68 -1.85 0.30 15.71
C VAL A 68 -0.86 -0.83 15.98
N HIS A 69 -1.00 -2.00 15.34
CA HIS A 69 -0.06 -3.11 15.55
C HIS A 69 1.37 -2.78 15.09
N ILE A 70 1.51 -1.90 14.08
CA ILE A 70 2.83 -1.42 13.63
C ILE A 70 3.43 -0.47 14.66
N LYS A 71 2.62 0.44 15.22
CA LYS A 71 3.03 1.33 16.33
C LYS A 71 3.47 0.52 17.55
N GLU A 72 2.70 -0.52 17.91
CA GLU A 72 3.00 -1.39 19.05
C GLU A 72 4.33 -2.12 18.90
N ILE A 73 4.65 -2.65 17.72
CA ILE A 73 5.97 -3.26 17.47
C ILE A 73 7.09 -2.25 17.68
N TYR A 74 6.95 -1.06 17.10
CA TYR A 74 7.97 -0.03 17.26
C TYR A 74 8.22 0.30 18.73
N HIS A 75 7.15 0.41 19.53
CA HIS A 75 7.27 0.67 20.97
C HIS A 75 7.86 -0.52 21.74
N LYS A 76 7.41 -1.75 21.46
CA LYS A 76 7.94 -2.98 22.07
C LYS A 76 9.44 -3.13 21.81
N GLU A 77 9.89 -2.77 20.61
CA GLU A 77 11.30 -2.91 20.23
C GLU A 77 12.17 -1.68 20.52
N SER A 78 11.57 -0.58 21.00
CA SER A 78 12.28 0.69 21.20
C SER A 78 13.44 0.60 22.21
N THR A 79 13.37 -0.33 23.16
CA THR A 79 14.39 -0.55 24.20
C THR A 79 15.42 -1.60 23.81
N TYR A 80 15.20 -2.35 22.73
CA TYR A 80 16.12 -3.40 22.30
C TYR A 80 17.27 -2.83 21.47
N LYS A 81 18.48 -3.30 21.78
CA LYS A 81 19.70 -2.95 21.03
C LYS A 81 19.65 -3.48 19.59
N ILE A 82 19.01 -4.64 19.39
CA ILE A 82 18.79 -5.25 18.08
C ILE A 82 17.27 -5.41 17.92
N ARG A 83 16.73 -4.79 16.88
CA ARG A 83 15.29 -4.76 16.58
C ARG A 83 15.00 -5.67 15.41
N GLN A 84 13.95 -6.49 15.49
CA GLN A 84 13.55 -7.30 14.35
C GLN A 84 12.97 -6.39 13.27
N ALA A 85 12.09 -5.45 13.64
CA ALA A 85 11.57 -4.38 12.79
C ALA A 85 12.55 -3.21 12.65
N HIS A 86 13.80 -3.51 12.29
CA HIS A 86 14.90 -2.53 12.22
C HIS A 86 14.64 -1.36 11.26
N LYS A 87 13.85 -1.55 10.20
CA LYS A 87 13.47 -0.48 9.27
C LYS A 87 12.38 0.46 9.82
N LEU A 88 11.63 0.08 10.86
CA LEU A 88 10.64 0.97 11.46
C LEU A 88 11.33 2.13 12.18
N THR A 89 10.92 3.33 11.79
CA THR A 89 11.40 4.60 12.34
C THR A 89 10.23 5.44 12.82
N LEU A 90 10.48 6.35 13.77
CA LEU A 90 9.45 7.31 14.19
C LEU A 90 8.91 8.12 13.01
N GLN A 91 9.79 8.49 12.07
CA GLN A 91 9.43 9.19 10.84
C GLN A 91 8.46 8.39 9.96
N SER A 92 8.60 7.06 9.89
CA SER A 92 7.67 6.21 9.14
C SER A 92 6.28 6.12 9.77
N LEU A 93 6.18 6.26 11.09
CA LEU A 93 4.91 6.26 11.82
C LEU A 93 4.23 7.63 11.79
N HIS A 94 5.04 8.70 11.79
CA HIS A 94 4.59 10.09 11.87
C HIS A 94 5.29 10.99 10.82
N PRO A 95 5.13 10.72 9.51
CA PRO A 95 5.67 11.57 8.46
C PRO A 95 5.03 12.95 8.45
N THR A 96 5.84 13.96 8.15
CA THR A 96 5.39 15.28 7.71
C THR A 96 4.76 15.21 6.31
N VAL A 97 4.07 16.28 5.91
CA VAL A 97 3.43 16.38 4.59
C VAL A 97 4.43 16.20 3.45
N MET A 98 5.65 16.76 3.60
CA MET A 98 6.71 16.61 2.59
C MET A 98 7.21 15.17 2.53
N GLU A 99 7.42 14.55 3.70
CA GLU A 99 7.94 13.18 3.82
C GLU A 99 6.98 12.11 3.28
N LYS A 100 5.65 12.35 3.28
CA LYS A 100 4.67 11.44 2.66
C LYS A 100 4.90 11.18 1.16
N THR A 101 5.72 11.99 0.50
CA THR A 101 6.11 11.77 -0.90
C THR A 101 7.27 10.79 -1.05
N ASN A 102 7.97 10.45 0.04
CA ASN A 102 9.11 9.54 0.06
C ASN A 102 8.63 8.07 0.09
N VAL A 103 8.96 7.33 -0.97
CA VAL A 103 8.63 5.90 -1.08
C VAL A 103 9.32 5.05 -0.01
N GLN A 104 10.48 5.46 0.49
CA GLN A 104 11.22 4.69 1.49
C GLN A 104 10.48 4.59 2.82
N LEU A 105 9.66 5.59 3.17
CA LEU A 105 8.82 5.52 4.37
C LEU A 105 7.70 4.48 4.20
N ALA A 106 7.10 4.40 3.00
CA ALA A 106 6.17 3.34 2.68
C ALA A 106 6.85 1.95 2.71
N ASP A 107 8.05 1.82 2.13
CA ASP A 107 8.85 0.58 2.18
C ASP A 107 9.09 0.15 3.62
N SER A 108 9.47 1.09 4.48
CA SER A 108 9.77 0.80 5.89
C SER A 108 8.58 0.25 6.68
N ILE A 109 7.35 0.64 6.34
CA ILE A 109 6.11 0.19 7.00
C ILE A 109 5.71 -1.20 6.51
N PHE A 110 5.81 -1.45 5.20
CA PHE A 110 5.43 -2.73 4.60
C PHE A 110 6.58 -3.72 4.49
N HIS A 111 7.72 -3.43 5.12
CA HIS A 111 8.89 -4.28 5.08
C HIS A 111 8.64 -5.64 5.74
N GLU A 112 9.21 -6.71 5.17
CA GLU A 112 9.06 -8.09 5.65
C GLU A 112 9.53 -8.28 7.10
N SER A 113 10.46 -7.46 7.57
CA SER A 113 10.90 -7.46 8.98
C SER A 113 9.77 -7.20 9.95
N ASN A 114 8.81 -6.35 9.56
CA ASN A 114 7.67 -6.00 10.41
C ASN A 114 6.69 -7.15 10.46
N MET A 115 6.52 -7.90 9.36
CA MET A 115 5.78 -9.16 9.34
C MET A 115 6.43 -10.18 10.28
N GLY A 116 7.76 -10.33 10.24
CA GLY A 116 8.49 -11.20 11.17
C GLY A 116 8.26 -10.83 12.63
N SER A 117 8.29 -9.53 12.93
CA SER A 117 8.06 -8.99 14.27
C SER A 117 6.61 -9.18 14.72
N LEU A 118 5.63 -8.94 13.84
CA LEU A 118 4.21 -9.21 14.11
C LEU A 118 3.99 -10.68 14.49
N LYS A 119 4.60 -11.61 13.76
CA LYS A 119 4.52 -13.05 14.04
C LYS A 119 5.22 -13.45 15.34
N PHE A 120 6.27 -12.74 15.72
CA PHE A 120 7.00 -13.02 16.97
C PHE A 120 6.23 -12.55 18.20
N TYR A 121 5.47 -11.45 18.10
CA TYR A 121 4.72 -10.87 19.20
C TYR A 121 3.21 -11.18 19.20
N SER A 122 2.71 -11.98 18.24
CA SER A 122 1.31 -12.45 18.19
C SER A 122 1.08 -13.63 19.12
#